data_AF-A0A924SQV8-F1
#
_entry.id   AF-A0A924SQV8-F1
#
_cell.length_a   1.000
_cell.length_b   1.000
_cell.length_c   1.000
_cell.angle_alpha   90.00
_cell.angle_beta   90.00
_cell.angle_gamma   90.00
#
_symmetry.space_group_name_H-M   'P 1'
#
loop_
_entity.id
_entity.type
_entity.pdbx_description
1 polymer ?
#
loop_
_entity_poly.entity_id
_entity_poly.type
_entity_poly.pdbx_seq_one_letter_code
_entity_poly.pdbx_strand_id
1 'polypeptide(L)' 'PDVAGERNDDFALIEIMWSVGRSVKVKKALLADLMARLAQAGLDPENVMVAFKETSWENWSFAGGRLLHT' A
#
# COMPACT_ATOMS: atom_id res chain seq x y z
N PRO A 1 -8.61 -12.90 7.88
CA PRO A 1 -9.14 -11.53 7.79
C PRO A 1 -9.77 -11.16 9.13
N ASP A 2 -9.32 -10.08 9.74
CA ASP A 2 -9.78 -9.53 11.02
C ASP A 2 -10.87 -8.46 10.85
N VAL A 3 -11.49 -8.41 9.66
CA VAL A 3 -12.61 -7.51 9.37
C VAL A 3 -13.81 -7.83 10.27
N ALA A 4 -14.37 -6.81 10.91
CA ALA A 4 -15.41 -6.97 11.93
C ALA A 4 -16.80 -7.26 11.34
N GLY A 5 -17.02 -6.96 10.05
CA GLY A 5 -18.32 -7.12 9.37
C GLY A 5 -18.19 -7.40 7.88
N GLU A 6 -19.31 -7.28 7.17
CA GLU A 6 -19.33 -7.36 5.71
C GLU A 6 -18.85 -6.05 5.11
N ARG A 7 -18.00 -6.15 4.08
CA ARG A 7 -17.63 -5.00 3.27
C ARG A 7 -18.78 -4.62 2.35
N ASN A 8 -18.93 -3.34 2.09
CA ASN A 8 -20.02 -2.79 1.28
C ASN A 8 -19.51 -2.27 -0.08
N ASP A 9 -20.38 -1.55 -0.79
CA ASP A 9 -20.10 -1.01 -2.13
C ASP A 9 -18.99 0.05 -2.16
N ASP A 10 -18.60 0.62 -1.01
CA ASP A 10 -17.50 1.58 -0.86
C ASP A 10 -16.13 0.88 -0.69
N PHE A 11 -16.06 -0.43 -0.91
CA PHE A 11 -14.81 -1.19 -0.81
C PHE A 11 -13.70 -0.64 -1.71
N ALA A 12 -12.52 -0.42 -1.12
CA ALA A 12 -11.34 0.04 -1.83
C ALA A 12 -10.15 -0.92 -1.68
N LEU A 13 -9.61 -1.37 -2.80
CA LEU A 13 -8.32 -2.05 -2.86
C LEU A 13 -7.22 -1.07 -3.27
N ILE A 14 -6.24 -0.87 -2.39
CA ILE A 14 -5.07 -0.04 -2.62
C ILE A 14 -3.84 -0.94 -2.77
N GLU A 15 -3.20 -0.86 -3.93
CA GLU A 15 -1.94 -1.56 -4.18
C GLU A 15 -0.78 -0.56 -4.08
N ILE A 16 0.18 -0.85 -3.21
CA ILE A 16 1.35 -0.01 -3.00
C ILE A 16 2.57 -0.75 -3.54
N MET A 17 3.07 -0.28 -4.68
CA MET A 17 4.30 -0.79 -5.28
C MET A 17 5.51 0.02 -4.79
N TRP A 18 6.52 -0.67 -4.29
CA TRP A 18 7.78 -0.05 -3.86
C TRP A 18 8.95 -1.04 -3.92
N SER A 19 10.16 -0.53 -3.71
CA SER A 19 11.36 -1.36 -3.63
C SER A 19 11.37 -2.23 -2.38
N VAL A 20 11.93 -3.44 -2.48
CA VAL A 20 12.28 -4.28 -1.31
C VAL A 20 13.16 -3.53 -0.30
N GLY A 21 13.09 -3.94 0.98
CA GLY A 21 13.98 -3.45 2.04
C GLY A 21 13.34 -2.55 3.10
N ARG A 22 12.02 -2.29 3.03
CA ARG A 22 11.31 -1.56 4.09
C ARG A 22 10.98 -2.47 5.26
N SER A 23 11.24 -2.01 6.47
CA SER A 23 10.92 -2.78 7.69
C SER A 23 9.41 -2.82 7.94
N VAL A 24 8.96 -3.85 8.68
CA VAL A 24 7.56 -3.96 9.12
C VAL A 24 7.11 -2.73 9.93
N LYS A 25 8.02 -2.09 10.68
CA LYS A 25 7.74 -0.86 11.41
C LYS A 25 7.29 0.27 10.47
N VAL A 26 7.95 0.42 9.32
CA VAL A 26 7.58 1.42 8.31
C VAL A 26 6.23 1.08 7.68
N LYS A 27 5.99 -0.20 7.35
CA LYS A 27 4.70 -0.66 6.82
C LYS A 27 3.54 -0.32 7.76
N LYS A 28 3.72 -0.58 9.07
CA LYS A 28 2.72 -0.27 10.10
C LYS A 28 2.47 1.23 10.23
N ALA A 29 3.52 2.05 10.22
CA ALA A 29 3.39 3.51 10.31
C ALA A 29 2.63 4.08 9.10
N LEU A 30 2.94 3.60 7.90
CA LEU A 30 2.23 3.98 6.68
C LEU A 30 0.76 3.57 6.73
N LEU A 31 0.44 2.34 7.14
CA LEU A 31 -0.95 1.89 7.27
C LEU A 31 -1.73 2.74 8.27
N ALA A 32 -1.16 3.04 9.43
CA ALA A 32 -1.82 3.87 10.45
C ALA A 32 -2.14 5.28 9.93
N ASP A 33 -1.18 5.94 9.28
CA ASP A 33 -1.40 7.27 8.70
C ASP A 33 -2.40 7.24 7.53
N LEU A 34 -2.30 6.22 6.65
CA LEU A 34 -3.22 6.05 5.53
C LEU A 34 -4.67 5.84 6.00
N MET A 35 -4.90 4.93 6.95
CA MET A 35 -6.25 4.68 7.48
C MET A 35 -6.81 5.92 8.17
N ALA A 36 -5.98 6.65 8.94
CA ALA A 36 -6.40 7.89 9.58
C ALA A 36 -6.84 8.95 8.57
N ARG A 37 -6.13 9.07 7.43
CA ARG A 37 -6.48 10.02 6.36
C ARG A 37 -7.72 9.60 5.58
N LEU A 38 -7.87 8.31 5.30
CA LEU A 38 -9.06 7.79 4.61
C LEU A 38 -10.32 7.95 5.47
N ALA A 39 -10.21 7.69 6.77
CA ALA A 39 -11.28 7.96 7.74
C ALA A 39 -11.68 9.45 7.76
N GLN A 40 -10.69 10.36 7.76
CA GLN A 40 -10.94 11.81 7.65
C GLN A 40 -11.61 12.22 6.33
N ALA A 41 -11.37 11.45 5.25
CA ALA A 41 -12.00 11.65 3.96
C ALA A 41 -13.39 10.98 3.83
N GLY A 42 -13.87 10.29 4.89
CA GLY A 42 -15.18 9.66 4.93
C GLY A 42 -15.23 8.18 4.53
N LEU A 43 -14.09 7.54 4.25
CA LEU A 43 -14.03 6.10 4.04
C LEU A 43 -13.94 5.35 5.38
N ASP A 44 -14.74 4.30 5.54
CA ASP A 44 -14.56 3.34 6.62
C ASP A 44 -13.29 2.49 6.39
N PRO A 45 -12.29 2.51 7.30
CA PRO A 45 -11.10 1.68 7.19
C PRO A 45 -11.37 0.17 7.04
N GLU A 46 -12.49 -0.35 7.55
CA GLU A 46 -12.85 -1.78 7.41
C GLU A 46 -13.18 -2.16 5.94
N ASN A 47 -13.59 -1.16 5.14
CA ASN A 47 -13.80 -1.28 3.70
C ASN A 47 -12.51 -1.09 2.88
N VAL A 48 -11.35 -0.94 3.53
CA VAL A 48 -10.08 -0.77 2.82
C VAL A 48 -9.22 -2.02 2.93
N MET A 49 -8.66 -2.46 1.81
CA MET A 49 -7.63 -3.49 1.76
C MET A 49 -6.36 -2.90 1.14
N VAL A 50 -5.21 -3.12 1.78
CA VAL A 50 -3.91 -2.67 1.27
C VAL A 50 -3.04 -3.87 0.95
N ALA A 51 -2.53 -3.94 -0.29
CA ALA A 51 -1.57 -4.93 -0.73
C ALA A 51 -0.22 -4.28 -1.04
N PHE A 52 0.83 -4.67 -0.31
CA PHE A 52 2.19 -4.24 -0.60
C PHE A 52 2.81 -5.12 -1.69
N LYS A 53 3.24 -4.52 -2.79
CA LYS A 53 3.99 -5.15 -3.87
C LYS A 53 5.44 -4.71 -3.79
N GLU A 54 6.29 -5.60 -3.31
CA GLU A 54 7.73 -5.36 -3.22
C GLU A 54 8.43 -5.89 -4.47
N THR A 55 9.19 -5.02 -5.11
CA THR A 55 9.97 -5.33 -6.31
C THR A 55 11.43 -5.03 -6.04
N SER A 56 12.33 -5.87 -6.55
CA SER A 56 13.76 -5.57 -6.50
C SER A 56 14.13 -4.43 -7.45
N TRP A 57 15.27 -3.78 -7.21
CA TRP A 57 15.68 -2.57 -7.93
C TRP A 57 15.91 -2.81 -9.43
N GLU A 58 16.35 -4.02 -9.80
CA GLU A 58 16.55 -4.44 -11.19
C GLU A 58 15.26 -4.50 -12.01
N ASN A 59 14.09 -4.49 -11.36
CA ASN A 59 12.79 -4.47 -12.05
C ASN A 59 12.32 -3.06 -12.44
N TRP A 60 13.14 -2.02 -12.22
CA TRP A 60 12.74 -0.64 -12.48
C TRP A 60 13.61 0.03 -13.54
N SER A 61 12.94 0.55 -14.58
CA SER A 61 13.49 1.59 -15.45
C SER A 61 12.64 2.85 -15.31
N PHE A 62 13.21 3.89 -14.71
CA PHE A 62 12.47 5.11 -14.39
C PHE A 62 12.34 6.04 -15.60
N ALA A 63 13.35 6.08 -16.47
CA ALA A 63 13.35 6.88 -17.67
C ALA A 63 14.42 6.41 -18.67
N GLY A 64 14.14 6.55 -19.96
CA GLY A 64 15.12 6.36 -21.03
C GLY A 64 15.70 4.95 -21.14
N GLY A 65 15.00 3.92 -20.62
CA GLY A 65 15.35 2.51 -20.81
C GLY A 65 16.58 2.02 -20.04
N ARG A 66 17.02 2.76 -19.01
CA ARG A 66 18.18 2.37 -18.18
C ARG A 66 17.72 1.82 -16.83
N LEU A 67 18.48 0.87 -16.29
CA LEU A 67 18.32 0.37 -14.92
C LEU A 67 19.19 1.19 -13.97
N LEU A 68 18.71 1.40 -12.74
CA LEU A 68 19.44 2.18 -11.73
C LEU A 68 20.64 1.43 -11.15
N HIS A 69 20.56 0.10 -11.08
CA HIS A 69 21.64 -0.76 -10.66
C HIS A 69 21.98 -1.70 -11.81
N THR A 70 23.21 -1.55 -12.31
CA THR A 70 23.89 -2.45 -13.26
C THR A 70 25.13 -2.99 -12.61
#